data_AF-A0AAV7TS71-F1
#
_entry.id   AF-A0AAV7TS71-F1
#
_cell.length_a   1.000
_cell.length_b   1.000
_cell.length_c   1.000
_cell.angle_alpha   90.00
_cell.angle_beta   90.00
_cell.angle_gamma   90.00
#
_symmetry.space_group_name_H-M   'P 1'
#
loop_
_entity.id
_entity.type
_entity.pdbx_description
1 polymer ?
#
loop_
_entity_poly.entity_id
_entity_poly.type
_entity_poly.pdbx_seq_one_letter_code
_entity_poly.pdbx_strand_id
1 'polypeptide(L)'
;MDARISEMTIASSSIWTDIACFRETVHNLDQRLTSMEEHVAVLPGQEAELRSLRAKVTDMEDRSRRDNIRLLGIPEHNESSDVKTFLKNLLPELTGLEYSPPLEFQRAHRIGLLHRATPDKPQPIIACFLRHEQARQTILAAKSQGSYSLEGHEIRVAADFSRPTNEKREAFLALRPQLRNLEIKYGLFEPAACGSPTMANPGISRNQ
;
A
#
# COMPACT_ATOMS: atom_id res chain seq x y z
N MET A 1 -45.58 19.73 68.78
CA MET A 1 -44.22 20.08 68.29
C MET A 1 -43.42 18.82 68.00
N ASP A 2 -43.57 17.77 68.82
CA ASP A 2 -42.79 16.53 68.72
C ASP A 2 -42.99 15.72 67.43
N ALA A 3 -44.20 15.68 66.86
CA ALA A 3 -44.45 14.98 65.59
C ALA A 3 -43.68 15.59 64.40
N ARG A 4 -43.58 16.92 64.34
CA ARG A 4 -42.82 17.64 63.30
C ARG A 4 -41.30 17.46 63.47
N ILE A 5 -40.83 17.40 64.72
CA ILE A 5 -39.43 17.12 65.03
C ILE A 5 -39.09 15.68 64.60
N SER A 6 -39.96 14.72 64.89
CA SER A 6 -39.81 13.32 64.46
C SER A 6 -39.77 13.18 62.93
N GLU A 7 -40.69 13.83 62.21
CA GLU A 7 -40.71 13.84 60.75
C GLU A 7 -39.42 14.44 60.16
N MET A 8 -38.92 15.53 60.74
CA MET A 8 -37.66 16.17 60.35
C MET A 8 -36.43 15.27 60.62
N THR A 9 -36.43 14.49 61.70
CA THR A 9 -35.34 13.53 61.98
C THR A 9 -35.32 12.38 60.99
N ILE A 10 -36.48 11.89 60.57
CA ILE A 10 -36.61 10.84 59.55
C ILE A 10 -36.11 11.36 58.20
N ALA A 11 -36.54 12.55 57.78
CA ALA A 11 -36.07 13.20 56.56
C ALA A 11 -34.54 13.42 56.58
N SER A 12 -33.99 13.88 57.71
CA SER A 12 -32.55 14.05 57.87
C SER A 12 -31.80 12.73 57.72
N SER A 13 -32.30 11.64 58.32
CA SER A 13 -31.71 10.30 58.18
C SER A 13 -31.76 9.80 56.73
N SER A 14 -32.85 10.04 56.01
CA SER A 14 -32.97 9.67 54.59
C SER A 14 -31.95 10.42 53.72
N ILE A 15 -31.76 11.71 53.99
CA ILE A 15 -30.75 12.52 53.29
C ILE A 15 -29.34 11.97 53.56
N TRP A 16 -29.05 11.56 54.80
CA TRP A 16 -27.76 10.95 55.12
C TRP A 16 -27.51 9.64 54.36
N THR A 17 -28.54 8.79 54.21
CA THR A 17 -28.41 7.55 53.42
C THR A 17 -28.21 7.83 51.94
N ASP A 18 -28.94 8.82 51.38
CA ASP A 18 -28.78 9.20 49.97
C ASP A 18 -27.40 9.79 49.70
N ILE A 19 -26.88 10.63 50.60
CA ILE A 19 -25.52 11.17 50.52
C ILE A 19 -24.48 10.05 50.59
N ALA A 20 -24.67 9.06 51.45
CA ALA A 20 -23.77 7.90 51.54
C ALA A 20 -23.76 7.08 50.24
N CYS A 21 -24.95 6.81 49.68
CA CYS A 21 -25.09 6.14 48.39
C CYS A 21 -24.43 6.94 47.27
N PHE A 22 -24.67 8.26 47.20
CA PHE A 22 -24.07 9.12 46.19
C PHE A 22 -22.53 9.11 46.28
N ARG A 23 -21.95 9.16 47.48
CA ARG A 23 -20.50 9.04 47.68
C ARG A 23 -19.93 7.75 47.12
N GLU A 24 -20.61 6.63 47.33
CA GLU A 24 -20.18 5.33 46.79
C GLU A 24 -20.25 5.31 45.26
N THR A 25 -21.34 5.84 44.68
CA THR A 25 -21.44 5.94 43.20
C THR A 25 -20.36 6.83 42.60
N VAL A 26 -20.06 7.98 43.22
CA VAL A 26 -18.98 8.87 42.79
C VAL A 26 -17.63 8.17 42.91
N HIS A 27 -17.39 7.42 43.99
CA HIS A 27 -16.16 6.65 44.15
C HIS A 27 -16.00 5.57 43.06
N ASN A 28 -17.08 4.86 42.72
CA ASN A 28 -17.04 3.88 41.64
C ASN A 28 -16.80 4.54 40.26
N LEU A 29 -17.41 5.70 40.01
CA LEU A 29 -17.18 6.46 38.79
C LEU A 29 -15.74 6.95 38.70
N ASP A 30 -15.16 7.43 39.80
CA ASP A 30 -13.77 7.89 39.87
C ASP A 30 -12.80 6.75 39.55
N GLN A 31 -12.99 5.55 40.15
CA GLN A 31 -12.19 4.36 39.83
C GLN A 31 -12.31 3.97 38.34
N ARG A 32 -13.52 4.03 37.78
CA ARG A 32 -13.74 3.73 36.36
C ARG A 32 -13.10 4.77 35.44
N LEU A 33 -13.14 6.05 35.82
CA LEU A 33 -12.50 7.13 35.08
C LEU A 33 -10.99 6.95 35.07
N THR A 34 -10.37 6.69 36.22
CA THR A 34 -8.93 6.42 36.31
C THR A 34 -8.52 5.24 35.41
N SER A 35 -9.28 4.13 35.44
CA SER A 35 -9.02 3.00 34.55
C SER A 35 -9.18 3.36 33.07
N MET A 36 -10.20 4.15 32.71
CA MET A 36 -10.37 4.62 31.34
C MET A 36 -9.23 5.53 30.89
N GLU A 37 -8.77 6.43 31.76
CA GLU A 37 -7.64 7.33 31.49
C GLU A 37 -6.34 6.53 31.27
N GLU A 38 -6.09 5.50 32.07
CA GLU A 38 -4.95 4.59 31.88
C GLU A 38 -5.03 3.88 30.51
N HIS A 39 -6.20 3.36 30.13
CA HIS A 39 -6.38 2.74 28.81
C HIS A 39 -6.15 3.73 27.67
N VAL A 40 -6.67 4.95 27.79
CA VAL A 40 -6.49 6.01 26.80
C VAL A 40 -5.02 6.44 26.69
N ALA A 41 -4.29 6.48 27.81
CA ALA A 41 -2.88 6.83 27.83
C ALA A 41 -1.99 5.85 27.04
N VAL A 42 -2.41 4.59 26.90
CA VAL A 42 -1.68 3.55 26.17
C VAL A 42 -1.96 3.56 24.65
N LEU A 43 -3.11 4.09 24.22
CA LEU A 43 -3.52 4.11 22.80
C LEU A 43 -2.48 4.73 21.86
N PRO A 44 -1.85 5.89 22.16
CA PRO A 44 -0.86 6.47 21.26
C PRO A 44 0.35 5.56 21.01
N GLY A 45 0.76 4.79 22.04
CA GLY A 45 1.84 3.82 21.95
C GLY A 45 1.46 2.66 21.02
N GLN A 46 0.26 2.09 21.21
CA GLN A 46 -0.27 1.02 20.37
C GLN A 46 -0.44 1.48 18.91
N GLU A 47 -0.93 2.69 18.68
CA GLU A 47 -1.02 3.24 17.33
C GLU A 47 0.35 3.40 16.68
N ALA A 48 1.36 3.84 17.43
CA ALA A 48 2.72 3.95 16.92
C ALA A 48 3.31 2.57 16.54
N GLU A 49 3.06 1.56 17.38
CA GLU A 49 3.45 0.18 17.09
C GLU A 49 2.73 -0.37 15.85
N LEU A 50 1.42 -0.16 15.74
CA LEU A 50 0.63 -0.58 14.57
C LEU A 50 1.13 0.11 13.30
N ARG A 51 1.46 1.41 13.35
CA ARG A 51 2.06 2.13 12.22
C ARG A 51 3.42 1.53 11.83
N SER A 52 4.28 1.26 12.81
CA SER A 52 5.59 0.63 12.59
C SER A 52 5.45 -0.76 11.97
N LEU A 53 4.53 -1.58 12.48
CA LEU A 53 4.30 -2.93 11.98
C LEU A 53 3.74 -2.92 10.55
N ARG A 54 2.79 -2.03 10.25
CA ARG A 54 2.27 -1.84 8.88
C ARG A 54 3.37 -1.41 7.91
N ALA A 55 4.28 -0.52 8.34
CA ALA A 55 5.41 -0.10 7.53
C ALA A 55 6.37 -1.27 7.24
N LYS A 56 6.68 -2.09 8.26
CA LYS A 56 7.51 -3.30 8.09
C LYS A 56 6.86 -4.32 7.16
N VAL A 57 5.56 -4.58 7.31
CA VAL A 57 4.83 -5.49 6.41
C VAL A 57 4.85 -4.99 4.97
N THR A 58 4.59 -3.69 4.77
CA THR A 58 4.65 -3.07 3.44
C THR A 58 6.02 -3.24 2.79
N ASP A 59 7.09 -2.99 3.55
CA ASP A 59 8.47 -3.11 3.08
C ASP A 59 8.86 -4.57 2.78
N MET A 60 8.40 -5.54 3.59
CA MET A 60 8.57 -6.96 3.29
C MET A 60 7.82 -7.39 2.03
N GLU A 61 6.58 -6.96 1.86
CA GLU A 61 5.80 -7.23 0.65
C GLU A 61 6.47 -6.66 -0.59
N ASP A 62 6.88 -5.39 -0.54
CA ASP A 62 7.55 -4.75 -1.67
C ASP A 62 8.87 -5.45 -2.00
N ARG A 63 9.67 -5.85 -0.99
CA ARG A 63 10.90 -6.66 -1.21
C ARG A 63 10.61 -7.98 -1.91
N SER A 64 9.54 -8.67 -1.51
CA SER A 64 9.15 -9.93 -2.12
C SER A 64 8.64 -9.79 -3.56
N ARG A 65 8.19 -8.60 -3.97
CA ARG A 65 7.62 -8.33 -5.31
C ARG A 65 8.57 -7.58 -6.24
N ARG A 66 9.80 -7.25 -5.83
CA ARG A 66 10.75 -6.47 -6.66
C ARG A 66 11.08 -7.14 -7.99
N ASP A 67 11.09 -8.47 -8.00
CA ASP A 67 11.40 -9.25 -9.20
C ASP A 67 10.18 -9.49 -10.08
N ASN A 68 9.01 -9.01 -9.66
CA ASN A 68 7.76 -9.18 -10.37
C ASN A 68 7.48 -7.98 -11.30
N ILE A 69 7.05 -8.30 -12.52
CA ILE A 69 6.39 -7.35 -13.42
C ILE A 69 4.92 -7.70 -13.55
N ARG A 70 4.11 -6.68 -13.81
CA ARG A 70 2.70 -6.79 -14.18
C ARG A 70 2.54 -6.39 -15.64
N LEU A 71 2.01 -7.29 -16.44
CA LEU A 71 1.60 -7.02 -17.80
C LEU A 71 0.09 -6.83 -17.85
N LEU A 72 -0.34 -5.72 -18.43
CA LEU A 72 -1.73 -5.31 -18.56
C LEU A 72 -2.09 -5.26 -20.04
N GLY A 73 -3.33 -5.61 -20.39
CA GLY A 73 -3.84 -5.47 -21.76
C GLY A 73 -3.59 -6.64 -22.70
N ILE A 74 -3.06 -7.77 -22.19
CA ILE A 74 -2.81 -8.96 -23.03
C ILE A 74 -4.12 -9.73 -23.22
N PRO A 75 -4.64 -9.88 -24.45
CA PRO A 75 -5.89 -10.59 -24.72
C PRO A 75 -5.88 -12.02 -24.14
N GLU A 76 -7.04 -12.49 -23.71
CA GLU A 76 -7.21 -13.86 -23.21
C GLU A 76 -7.10 -14.83 -24.41
N HIS A 77 -6.50 -16.00 -24.21
CA HIS A 77 -6.31 -17.07 -25.22
C HIS A 77 -5.27 -16.85 -26.32
N ASN A 78 -4.55 -15.72 -26.33
CA ASN A 78 -3.37 -15.55 -27.20
C ASN A 78 -2.08 -16.16 -26.60
N GLU A 79 -2.19 -16.70 -25.39
CA GLU A 79 -1.09 -17.40 -24.74
C GLU A 79 -1.00 -18.82 -25.31
N SER A 80 0.19 -19.20 -25.76
CA SER A 80 0.51 -20.62 -25.91
C SER A 80 0.25 -21.37 -24.60
N SER A 81 0.19 -22.70 -24.63
CA SER A 81 -0.04 -23.53 -23.44
C SER A 81 0.87 -23.22 -22.23
N ASP A 82 1.99 -22.49 -22.42
CA ASP A 82 2.87 -22.00 -21.35
C ASP A 82 3.10 -20.48 -21.45
N VAL A 83 2.57 -19.75 -20.47
CA VAL A 83 2.74 -18.30 -20.30
C VAL A 83 4.21 -17.89 -20.29
N LYS A 84 5.11 -18.72 -19.73
CA LYS A 84 6.55 -18.40 -19.70
C LYS A 84 7.12 -18.30 -21.11
N THR A 85 6.79 -19.26 -21.99
CA THR A 85 7.29 -19.26 -23.37
C THR A 85 6.76 -18.06 -24.16
N PHE A 86 5.48 -17.74 -23.98
CA PHE A 86 4.86 -16.56 -24.58
C PHE A 86 5.59 -15.27 -24.18
N LEU A 87 5.89 -15.09 -22.89
CA LEU A 87 6.59 -13.89 -22.41
C LEU A 87 8.05 -13.80 -22.88
N LYS A 88 8.73 -14.93 -23.07
CA LYS A 88 10.09 -14.95 -23.62
C LYS A 88 10.15 -14.40 -25.05
N ASN A 89 9.10 -14.59 -25.83
CA ASN A 89 9.00 -14.07 -27.19
C ASN A 89 8.49 -12.63 -27.21
N LEU A 90 7.48 -12.34 -26.37
CA LEU A 90 6.81 -11.03 -26.34
C LEU A 90 7.72 -9.93 -25.76
N LEU A 91 8.42 -10.17 -24.64
CA LEU A 91 9.16 -9.09 -23.96
C LEU A 91 10.30 -8.48 -24.79
N PRO A 92 11.13 -9.25 -25.53
CA PRO A 92 12.10 -8.68 -26.45
C PRO A 92 11.45 -7.79 -27.52
N GLU A 93 10.33 -8.22 -28.09
CA GLU A 93 9.58 -7.44 -29.10
C GLU A 93 9.00 -6.15 -28.50
N LEU A 94 8.44 -6.23 -27.29
CA LEU A 94 7.87 -5.09 -26.57
C LEU A 94 8.91 -4.05 -26.16
N THR A 95 10.09 -4.49 -25.75
CA THR A 95 11.09 -3.60 -25.12
C THR A 95 12.21 -3.22 -26.08
N GLY A 96 12.39 -3.95 -27.18
CA GLY A 96 13.54 -3.84 -28.07
C GLY A 96 14.86 -4.24 -27.40
N LEU A 97 14.79 -4.96 -26.28
CA LEU A 97 15.97 -5.40 -25.53
C LEU A 97 16.44 -6.77 -26.01
N GLU A 98 17.75 -6.90 -26.23
CA GLU A 98 18.41 -8.19 -26.34
C GLU A 98 18.80 -8.68 -24.95
N TYR A 99 18.10 -9.70 -24.46
CA TYR A 99 18.38 -10.26 -23.14
C TYR A 99 19.53 -11.27 -23.21
N SER A 100 20.67 -10.91 -22.62
CA SER A 100 21.79 -11.81 -22.39
C SER A 100 22.14 -11.79 -20.90
N PRO A 101 22.08 -12.92 -20.19
CA PRO A 101 21.56 -14.24 -20.59
C PRO A 101 20.03 -14.26 -20.89
N PRO A 102 19.50 -15.33 -21.50
CA PRO A 102 18.08 -15.45 -21.84
C PRO A 102 17.14 -15.22 -20.67
N LEU A 103 15.92 -14.78 -20.99
CA LEU A 103 14.86 -14.56 -20.02
C LEU A 103 14.48 -15.86 -19.30
N GLU A 104 14.53 -15.82 -17.98
CA GLU A 104 14.17 -16.92 -17.10
C GLU A 104 13.17 -16.43 -16.05
N PHE A 105 12.05 -17.13 -15.94
CA PHE A 105 10.99 -16.82 -14.99
C PHE A 105 10.90 -17.90 -13.93
N GLN A 106 10.96 -17.49 -12.66
CA GLN A 106 10.64 -18.38 -11.56
C GLN A 106 9.15 -18.79 -11.67
N ARG A 107 8.26 -17.82 -11.88
CA ARG A 107 6.81 -18.02 -12.01
C ARG A 107 6.24 -17.05 -13.03
N ALA A 108 5.26 -17.48 -13.81
CA ALA A 108 4.46 -16.60 -14.66
C ALA A 108 3.03 -17.15 -14.70
N HIS A 109 2.05 -16.31 -14.38
CA HIS A 109 0.64 -16.72 -14.34
C HIS A 109 -0.28 -15.51 -14.43
N ARG A 110 -1.53 -15.74 -14.87
CA ARG A 110 -2.59 -14.74 -14.80
C ARG A 110 -3.15 -14.64 -13.39
N ILE A 111 -3.42 -13.41 -12.96
CA ILE A 111 -4.14 -13.16 -11.72
C ILE A 111 -5.64 -13.33 -12.00
N GLY A 112 -6.22 -14.42 -11.51
CA GLY A 112 -7.67 -14.59 -11.51
C GLY A 112 -8.32 -13.69 -10.45
N LEU A 113 -9.33 -12.91 -10.84
CA LEU A 113 -10.28 -12.33 -9.90
C LEU A 113 -11.46 -13.31 -9.79
N LEU A 114 -11.74 -13.79 -8.57
CA LEU A 114 -12.91 -14.61 -8.22
C LEU A 114 -14.25 -13.93 -8.58
N HIS A 115 -14.24 -12.62 -8.83
CA HIS A 115 -15.34 -11.84 -9.38
C HIS A 115 -14.78 -10.79 -10.34
N ARG A 116 -15.03 -10.93 -11.64
CA ARG A 116 -14.64 -9.92 -12.64
C ARG A 116 -15.49 -8.67 -12.41
N ALA A 117 -14.86 -7.55 -12.03
CA ALA A 117 -15.54 -6.26 -11.94
C ALA A 117 -15.96 -5.74 -13.34
N THR A 118 -15.22 -6.14 -14.38
CA THR A 118 -15.51 -5.87 -15.79
C THR A 118 -15.18 -7.11 -16.61
N PRO A 119 -16.16 -7.81 -17.21
CA PRO A 119 -15.92 -9.06 -17.95
C PRO A 119 -15.01 -8.85 -19.17
N ASP A 120 -15.04 -7.65 -19.76
CA ASP A 120 -14.36 -7.32 -21.03
C ASP A 120 -12.89 -6.93 -20.88
N LYS A 121 -12.40 -6.71 -19.65
CA LYS A 121 -11.01 -6.30 -19.45
C LYS A 121 -10.09 -7.53 -19.31
N PRO A 122 -9.03 -7.66 -20.12
CA PRO A 122 -8.12 -8.80 -20.01
C PRO A 122 -7.43 -8.85 -18.65
N GLN A 123 -7.29 -10.07 -18.11
CA GLN A 123 -6.63 -10.30 -16.83
C GLN A 123 -5.13 -9.96 -16.87
N PRO A 124 -4.58 -9.32 -15.82
CA PRO A 124 -3.15 -9.08 -15.72
C PRO A 124 -2.35 -10.38 -15.61
N ILE A 125 -1.17 -10.41 -16.22
CA ILE A 125 -0.16 -11.45 -15.97
C ILE A 125 0.84 -10.91 -14.96
N ILE A 126 1.18 -11.72 -13.95
CA ILE A 126 2.37 -11.51 -13.11
C ILE A 126 3.46 -12.44 -13.60
N ALA A 127 4.62 -11.87 -13.88
CA ALA A 127 5.83 -12.63 -14.18
C ALA A 127 6.94 -12.26 -13.18
N CYS A 128 7.44 -13.27 -12.48
CA CYS A 128 8.55 -13.16 -11.55
C CYS A 128 9.83 -13.61 -12.27
N PHE A 129 10.76 -12.67 -12.45
CA PHE A 129 12.05 -12.92 -13.06
C PHE A 129 12.96 -13.66 -12.09
N LEU A 130 13.87 -14.47 -12.62
CA LEU A 130 14.94 -15.04 -11.82
C LEU A 130 15.99 -13.98 -11.41
N ARG A 131 16.17 -12.95 -12.24
CA ARG A 131 17.14 -11.87 -12.05
C ARG A 131 16.43 -10.51 -11.93
N HIS A 132 16.59 -9.87 -10.79
CA HIS A 132 16.08 -8.52 -10.51
C HIS A 132 16.47 -7.49 -11.59
N GLU A 133 17.72 -7.55 -12.08
CA GLU A 133 18.23 -6.60 -13.08
C GLU A 133 17.43 -6.65 -14.39
N GLN A 134 17.05 -7.86 -14.82
CA GLN A 134 16.27 -8.05 -16.04
C GLN A 134 14.85 -7.49 -15.87
N ALA A 135 14.22 -7.69 -14.71
CA ALA A 135 12.92 -7.09 -14.41
C ALA A 135 12.99 -5.56 -14.47
N ARG A 136 14.00 -4.96 -13.83
CA ARG A 136 14.20 -3.51 -13.80
C ARG A 136 14.47 -2.94 -15.20
N GLN A 137 15.35 -3.57 -15.99
CA GLN A 137 15.63 -3.15 -17.37
C GLN A 137 14.37 -3.21 -18.24
N THR A 138 13.60 -4.29 -18.12
CA THR A 138 12.34 -4.47 -18.84
C THR A 138 11.35 -3.34 -18.54
N ILE A 139 11.18 -2.98 -17.26
CA ILE A 139 10.28 -1.89 -16.84
C ILE A 139 10.77 -0.54 -17.37
N LEU A 140 12.07 -0.28 -17.34
CA LEU A 140 12.65 0.98 -17.84
C LEU A 140 12.50 1.09 -19.36
N ALA A 141 12.81 0.02 -20.10
CA ALA A 141 12.68 -0.02 -21.55
C ALA A 141 11.23 0.12 -22.00
N ALA A 142 10.29 -0.55 -21.32
CA ALA A 142 8.87 -0.39 -21.61
C ALA A 142 8.39 1.06 -21.38
N LYS A 143 8.88 1.73 -20.33
CA LYS A 143 8.57 3.15 -20.07
C LYS A 143 9.14 4.08 -21.14
N SER A 144 10.31 3.77 -21.70
CA SER A 144 10.91 4.59 -22.77
C SER A 144 10.27 4.34 -24.14
N GLN A 145 9.90 3.09 -24.43
CA GLN A 145 9.21 2.71 -25.67
C GLN A 145 7.78 3.27 -25.71
N GLY A 146 7.10 3.34 -24.57
CA GLY A 146 5.75 3.89 -24.45
C GLY A 146 4.66 2.83 -24.55
N SER A 147 3.62 3.12 -25.33
CA SER A 147 2.48 2.21 -25.51
C SER A 147 2.74 1.24 -26.67
N TYR A 148 2.66 -0.06 -26.40
CA TYR A 148 2.71 -1.09 -27.43
C TYR A 148 1.29 -1.59 -27.73
N SER A 149 0.98 -1.88 -28.99
CA SER A 149 -0.30 -2.48 -29.38
C SER A 149 -0.11 -3.90 -29.91
N LEU A 150 -0.70 -4.89 -29.24
CA LEU A 150 -0.81 -6.26 -29.73
C LEU A 150 -2.26 -6.52 -30.15
N GLU A 151 -2.50 -6.87 -31.42
CA GLU A 151 -3.86 -7.18 -31.93
C GLU A 151 -4.89 -6.08 -31.63
N GLY A 152 -4.47 -4.81 -31.62
CA GLY A 152 -5.33 -3.67 -31.29
C GLY A 152 -5.53 -3.42 -29.80
N HIS A 153 -4.93 -4.22 -28.91
CA HIS A 153 -4.93 -4.01 -27.47
C HIS A 153 -3.65 -3.30 -26.99
N GLU A 154 -3.81 -2.24 -26.19
CA GLU A 154 -2.68 -1.52 -25.60
C GLU A 154 -2.08 -2.33 -24.43
N ILE A 155 -0.83 -2.77 -24.60
CA ILE A 155 -0.06 -3.47 -23.57
C ILE A 155 0.71 -2.46 -22.74
N ARG A 156 0.63 -2.60 -21.42
CA ARG A 156 1.45 -1.85 -20.46
C ARG A 156 2.22 -2.77 -19.54
N VAL A 157 3.51 -2.47 -19.37
CA VAL A 157 4.38 -3.13 -18.40
C VAL A 157 4.58 -2.21 -17.20
N ALA A 158 4.29 -2.72 -16.00
CA ALA A 158 4.47 -2.01 -14.75
C ALA A 158 5.19 -2.89 -13.73
N ALA A 159 5.79 -2.27 -12.72
CA ALA A 159 6.31 -2.98 -11.55
C ALA A 159 5.15 -3.44 -10.65
N ASP A 160 5.33 -4.54 -9.93
CA ASP A 160 4.37 -5.03 -8.94
C ASP A 160 4.69 -4.45 -7.54
N PHE A 161 3.97 -3.43 -7.12
CA PHE A 161 4.10 -2.88 -5.77
C PHE A 161 2.95 -3.33 -4.86
N SER A 162 3.19 -3.32 -3.55
CA SER A 162 2.13 -3.40 -2.54
C SER A 162 1.10 -2.28 -2.72
N ARG A 163 -0.11 -2.51 -2.24
CA ARG A 163 -1.19 -1.52 -2.27
C ARG A 163 -0.81 -0.17 -1.64
N PRO A 164 -0.28 -0.09 -0.40
CA PRO A 164 0.08 1.19 0.20
C PRO A 164 1.17 1.93 -0.58
N THR A 165 2.10 1.21 -1.21
CA THR A 165 3.12 1.80 -2.07
C THR A 165 2.51 2.33 -3.37
N ASN A 166 1.57 1.62 -3.98
CA ASN A 166 0.82 2.12 -5.14
C ASN A 166 0.00 3.36 -4.79
N GLU A 167 -0.71 3.39 -3.66
CA GLU A 167 -1.49 4.55 -3.22
C GLU A 167 -0.60 5.81 -3.07
N LYS A 168 0.59 5.67 -2.48
CA LYS A 168 1.57 6.77 -2.40
C LYS A 168 2.04 7.23 -3.77
N ARG A 169 2.29 6.28 -4.69
CA ARG A 169 2.70 6.60 -6.06
C ARG A 169 1.58 7.31 -6.81
N GLU A 170 0.34 6.84 -6.71
CA GLU A 170 -0.84 7.47 -7.33
C GLU A 170 -1.07 8.88 -6.80
N ALA A 171 -0.98 9.08 -5.49
CA ALA A 171 -1.04 10.42 -4.90
C ALA A 171 0.03 11.35 -5.48
N PHE A 172 1.25 10.85 -5.69
CA PHE A 172 2.29 11.63 -6.36
C PHE A 172 2.00 11.86 -7.86
N LEU A 173 1.49 10.85 -8.57
CA LEU A 173 1.12 10.97 -9.97
C LEU A 173 0.04 12.05 -10.18
N ALA A 174 -0.91 12.17 -9.25
CA ALA A 174 -1.94 13.20 -9.27
C ALA A 174 -1.38 14.63 -9.18
N LEU A 175 -0.23 14.82 -8.54
CA LEU A 175 0.45 16.12 -8.41
C LEU A 175 1.30 16.48 -9.63
N ARG A 176 1.58 15.53 -10.54
CA ARG A 176 2.45 15.77 -11.71
C ARG A 176 2.03 16.94 -12.60
N PRO A 177 0.74 17.15 -12.94
CA PRO A 177 0.34 18.28 -13.77
C PRO A 177 0.69 19.62 -13.13
N GLN A 178 0.49 19.73 -11.82
CA GLN A 178 0.81 20.95 -11.05
C GLN A 178 2.32 21.20 -11.02
N LEU A 179 3.13 20.15 -10.78
CA LEU A 179 4.59 20.28 -10.78
C LEU A 179 5.14 20.67 -12.16
N ARG A 180 4.51 20.18 -13.25
CA ARG A 180 4.85 20.58 -14.62
C ARG A 180 4.54 22.05 -14.88
N ASN A 181 3.40 22.53 -14.41
CA ASN A 181 3.02 23.95 -14.54
C ASN A 181 3.97 24.88 -13.77
N LEU A 182 4.55 24.39 -12.67
CA LEU A 182 5.55 25.12 -11.87
C LEU A 182 6.99 24.91 -12.36
N GLU A 183 7.20 24.19 -13.47
CA GLU A 183 8.51 23.86 -14.05
C GLU A 183 9.48 23.15 -13.08
N ILE A 184 8.95 22.50 -12.04
CA ILE A 184 9.75 21.78 -11.05
C ILE A 184 10.14 20.42 -11.61
N LYS A 185 11.45 20.15 -11.70
CA LYS A 185 11.96 18.83 -12.07
C LYS A 185 11.69 17.83 -10.96
N TYR A 186 11.01 16.74 -11.28
CA TYR A 186 10.69 15.67 -10.35
C TYR A 186 11.04 14.29 -10.92
N GLY A 187 11.34 13.35 -10.02
CA GLY A 187 11.57 11.94 -10.30
C GLY A 187 10.83 11.09 -9.27
N LEU A 188 10.27 9.96 -9.73
CA LEU A 188 9.64 8.97 -8.86
C LEU A 188 10.52 7.72 -8.83
N PHE A 189 11.18 7.50 -7.70
CA PHE A 189 12.09 6.39 -7.45
C PHE A 189 11.38 5.24 -6.74
N GLU A 190 11.97 4.05 -6.84
CA GLU A 190 11.48 2.87 -6.15
C GLU A 190 11.82 2.93 -4.65
N PRO A 191 10.95 2.43 -3.76
CA PRO A 191 9.60 1.92 -4.04
C PRO A 191 8.57 3.04 -4.24
N ALA A 192 8.64 4.14 -3.48
CA ALA A 192 7.75 5.31 -3.62
C ALA A 192 8.40 6.60 -3.07
N ALA A 193 9.61 6.91 -3.53
CA ALA A 193 10.29 8.15 -3.15
C ALA A 193 10.17 9.20 -4.28
N CYS A 194 9.77 10.43 -3.94
CA CYS A 194 9.79 11.56 -4.87
C CYS A 194 10.97 12.48 -4.53
N GLY A 195 11.72 12.91 -5.54
CA GLY A 195 12.75 13.94 -5.37
C GLY A 195 13.18 14.57 -6.69
N SER A 196 13.96 15.64 -6.63
CA SER A 196 14.59 16.21 -7.83
C SER A 196 15.62 15.23 -8.40
N PRO A 197 15.75 15.08 -9.73
CA PRO A 197 16.69 14.15 -10.36
C PRO A 197 18.15 14.32 -9.90
N THR A 198 18.55 15.54 -9.50
CA THR A 198 19.90 15.87 -9.02
C THR A 198 20.26 15.21 -7.69
N MET A 199 19.27 14.80 -6.87
CA MET A 199 19.51 14.21 -5.54
C MET A 199 19.71 12.68 -5.59
N ALA A 200 19.72 12.08 -6.79
CA ALA A 200 19.75 10.64 -6.97
C ALA A 200 21.11 10.10 -7.47
N ASN A 201 22.24 10.52 -6.88
CA ASN A 201 23.45 9.69 -6.68
C ASN A 201 24.66 10.47 -6.13
N PRO A 202 25.23 10.08 -4.98
CA PRO A 202 26.64 10.27 -4.67
C PRO A 202 27.53 9.12 -5.17
N GLY A 203 26.97 8.03 -5.73
CA GLY A 203 27.67 6.73 -5.82
C GLY A 203 27.91 6.14 -7.21
N ILE A 204 27.57 6.80 -8.32
CA ILE A 204 27.85 6.27 -9.66
C ILE A 204 28.72 7.26 -10.41
N SER A 205 30.04 7.04 -10.31
CA SER A 205 31.03 7.63 -11.21
C SER A 205 30.62 7.27 -12.64
N ARG A 206 30.21 8.28 -13.41
CA ARG A 206 30.21 8.17 -14.87
C ARG A 206 31.66 8.14 -15.30
N ASN A 207 32.21 6.93 -15.44
CA ASN A 207 33.45 6.79 -16.18
C ASN A 207 33.16 7.09 -17.65
N GLN A 208 33.99 7.99 -18.16
CA GLN A 208 34.16 8.35 -19.57
C GLN A 208 34.55 7.14 -20.40
#